data_AF-A0A357L9R0-F1
#
_entry.id   AF-A0A357L9R0-F1
#
_cell.length_a   1.000
_cell.length_b   1.000
_cell.length_c   1.000
_cell.angle_alpha   90.00
_cell.angle_beta   90.00
_cell.angle_gamma   90.00
#
_symmetry.space_group_name_H-M   'P 1'
#
loop_
_entity.id
_entity.type
_entity.pdbx_description
1 polymer ?
#
loop_
_entity_poly.entity_id
_entity_poly.type
_entity_poly.pdbx_seq_one_letter_code
_entity_poly.pdbx_strand_id
1 'polypeptide(L)' 'MTKRIGLYPGTFDPITLGHIDIIERAVKMVDELVIGVAVNRD' A
#
# COMPACT_ATOMS: atom_id res chain seq x y z
N MET A 1 -0.57 23.15 5.18
CA MET A 1 -1.03 22.16 4.18
C MET A 1 -1.37 20.88 4.91
N THR A 2 -2.50 20.27 4.62
CA THR A 2 -2.88 18.96 5.20
C THR A 2 -2.12 17.86 4.49
N LYS A 3 -1.51 16.93 5.25
CA LYS A 3 -0.78 15.78 4.70
C LYS A 3 -1.72 14.85 3.94
N ARG A 4 -1.37 14.48 2.71
CA ARG A 4 -2.09 13.48 1.91
C ARG A 4 -1.57 12.09 2.26
N ILE A 5 -2.44 11.27 2.83
CA ILE A 5 -2.13 9.89 3.23
C ILE A 5 -2.90 8.94 2.33
N GLY A 6 -2.19 8.05 1.63
CA GLY A 6 -2.76 6.96 0.84
C GLY A 6 -2.77 5.66 1.63
N LEU A 7 -3.77 4.80 1.37
CA LEU A 7 -3.88 3.45 1.92
C LEU A 7 -3.91 2.44 0.78
N TYR A 8 -3.03 1.46 0.83
CA TYR A 8 -3.06 0.29 -0.07
C TYR A 8 -3.23 -0.99 0.76
N PRO A 9 -4.48 -1.46 0.94
CA PRO A 9 -4.75 -2.67 1.70
C PRO A 9 -4.67 -3.93 0.83
N GLY A 10 -4.28 -5.05 1.42
CA GLY A 10 -4.25 -6.35 0.76
C GLY A 10 -3.75 -7.46 1.68
N THR A 11 -3.96 -8.71 1.30
CA THR A 11 -3.36 -9.85 2.03
C THR A 11 -1.86 -9.97 1.76
N PHE A 12 -1.42 -9.59 0.55
CA PHE A 12 -0.03 -9.67 0.10
C PHE A 12 0.62 -11.05 0.33
N ASP A 13 -0.16 -12.11 0.15
CA ASP A 13 0.24 -13.51 0.36
C ASP A 13 0.26 -14.29 -0.98
N PRO A 14 1.38 -14.30 -1.74
CA PRO A 14 2.61 -13.53 -1.52
C PRO A 14 2.58 -12.14 -2.18
N ILE A 15 3.55 -11.29 -1.81
CA ILE A 15 3.81 -10.06 -2.56
C ILE A 15 4.31 -10.39 -3.98
N THR A 16 3.97 -9.55 -4.96
CA THR A 16 4.29 -9.78 -6.39
C THR A 16 4.91 -8.52 -6.97
N LEU A 17 5.57 -8.62 -8.13
CA LEU A 17 6.09 -7.45 -8.85
C LEU A 17 4.99 -6.44 -9.22
N GLY A 18 3.75 -6.90 -9.43
CA GLY A 18 2.61 -6.01 -9.65
C GLY A 18 2.25 -5.19 -8.41
N HIS A 19 2.36 -5.77 -7.20
CA HIS A 19 2.19 -5.02 -5.95
C HIS A 19 3.28 -3.95 -5.80
N ILE A 20 4.53 -4.30 -6.15
CA ILE A 20 5.66 -3.35 -6.10
C ILE A 20 5.45 -2.20 -7.09
N ASP A 21 5.04 -2.48 -8.34
CA ASP A 21 4.73 -1.43 -9.32
C ASP A 21 3.68 -0.44 -8.81
N ILE A 22 2.60 -0.94 -8.20
CA ILE A 22 1.57 -0.08 -7.61
C ILE A 22 2.13 0.76 -6.46
N ILE A 23 2.94 0.18 -5.58
CA ILE A 23 3.58 0.90 -4.48
C ILE A 23 4.47 2.02 -5.03
N GLU A 24 5.34 1.73 -6.00
CA GLU A 24 6.26 2.70 -6.62
C GLU A 24 5.54 3.87 -7.31
N ARG A 25 4.35 3.62 -7.87
CA ARG A 25 3.52 4.66 -8.48
C ARG A 25 2.76 5.46 -7.43
N ALA A 26 2.21 4.79 -6.41
CA ALA A 26 1.42 5.43 -5.37
C ALA A 26 2.25 6.37 -4.48
N VAL A 27 3.49 6.01 -4.14
CA VAL A 27 4.38 6.88 -3.32
C VAL A 27 4.68 8.23 -3.97
N LYS A 28 4.50 8.38 -5.28
CA LYS A 28 4.69 9.64 -6.01
C LYS A 28 3.46 10.55 -5.95
N MET A 29 2.32 10.05 -5.45
CA MET A 29 1.03 10.75 -5.45
C MET A 29 0.60 11.25 -4.07
N VAL A 30 1.22 10.75 -2.99
CA VAL A 30 0.87 11.03 -1.59
C VAL A 30 2.12 11.35 -0.79
N ASP A 31 1.94 12.07 0.33
CA ASP A 31 3.04 12.40 1.24
C ASP A 31 3.41 11.20 2.13
N GLU A 32 2.46 10.29 2.34
CA GLU A 32 2.65 9.03 3.07
C GLU A 32 1.76 7.94 2.46
N LEU A 33 2.32 6.76 2.26
CA LEU A 33 1.60 5.58 1.78
C LEU A 33 1.63 4.50 2.87
N VAL A 34 0.47 4.13 3.38
CA VAL A 34 0.30 3.05 4.36
C VAL A 34 -0.08 1.77 3.64
N ILE A 35 0.69 0.70 3.87
CA ILE A 35 0.39 -0.64 3.34
C ILE A 35 -0.32 -1.45 4.42
N GLY A 36 -1.61 -1.69 4.22
CA GLY A 36 -2.45 -2.41 5.17
C GLY A 36 -2.42 -3.91 4.90
N VAL A 37 -1.57 -4.67 5.60
CA VAL A 37 -1.50 -6.13 5.45
C VAL A 37 -2.62 -6.79 6.25
N ALA A 38 -3.59 -7.35 5.54
CA ALA A 38 -4.71 -8.07 6.15
C ALA A 38 -4.23 -9.43 6.69
N VAL A 39 -4.46 -9.68 7.98
CA VAL A 39 -4.25 -10.97 8.61
C VAL A 39 -5.62 -11.60 8.83
N ASN A 40 -5.91 -12.69 8.13
CA ASN A 40 -7.02 -13.55 8.53
C ASN A 40 -6.61 -14.27 9.82
N ARG A 41 -7.27 -13.94 10.92
CA ARG A 41 -7.22 -14.71 12.15
C ARG A 41 -8.49 -15.52 12.21
N ASP A 42 -8.35 -16.84 12.14
CA ASP A 42 -9.39 -17.79 12.52
C ASP A 42 -9.63 -17.76 14.04
#